data_AF-A0A1G3HHJ9-F1
#
_entry.id   AF-A0A1G3HHJ9-F1
#
_cell.length_a   1.000
_cell.length_b   1.000
_cell.length_c   1.000
_cell.angle_alpha   90.00
_cell.angle_beta   90.00
_cell.angle_gamma   90.00
#
_symmetry.space_group_name_H-M   'P 1'
#
loop_
_entity.id
_entity.type
_entity.pdbx_description
1 polymer ?
#
loop_
_entity_poly.entity_id
_entity_poly.type
_entity_poly.pdbx_seq_one_letter_code
_entity_poly.pdbx_strand_id
1 'polypeptide(L)'
;MHRVAQAALPRWLHHIGLSRSQTEAAATGLTAEFRTILARLDQALEGSRVVSGDGGGMGGVIAGARQELAGMLQALQATLAEKQQMLQAVSHLETVTEELKRMAAAVADIAKQTNLLALNAAIEAARAGESGRGFAVVADEVRKLSDLSGSTGQQIRDKVEAANATMAAALNAAARMSQSDQILVADSEAAIGRVLGSFNAAATTLAAASRRLEEDSDAVRAQVEDVIVNLQFQDRVSQILAAVSGDVGRLDARLGEDAGQLAAGARPQPFDVDGWMQELEKTYTTLEQHAPGAATAAAPTAITFF
;
A
#
# COMPACT_ATOMS: atom_id res chain seq x y z
N MET A 1 -69.61 25.08 31.56
CA MET A 1 -68.55 26.06 31.27
C MET A 1 -67.39 26.00 32.26
N HIS A 2 -67.44 26.64 33.44
CA HIS A 2 -66.30 26.65 34.38
C HIS A 2 -65.81 25.24 34.79
N ARG A 3 -66.75 24.30 35.01
CA ARG A 3 -66.43 22.90 35.35
C ARG A 3 -65.74 22.12 34.23
N VAL A 4 -66.05 22.41 32.97
CA VAL A 4 -65.44 21.73 31.80
C VAL A 4 -64.02 22.22 31.61
N ALA A 5 -63.82 23.53 31.65
CA ALA A 5 -62.48 24.13 31.58
C ALA A 5 -61.62 23.66 32.76
N GLN A 6 -62.14 23.63 33.99
CA GLN A 6 -61.40 23.11 35.14
C GLN A 6 -61.02 21.62 35.03
N ALA A 7 -61.78 20.84 34.27
CA ALA A 7 -61.57 19.40 34.14
C ALA A 7 -60.71 19.00 32.92
N ALA A 8 -60.89 19.69 31.78
CA ALA A 8 -60.19 19.39 30.53
C ALA A 8 -58.81 20.07 30.41
N LEU A 9 -58.67 21.31 30.90
CA LEU A 9 -57.43 22.10 30.78
C LEU A 9 -56.22 21.41 31.44
N PRO A 10 -56.33 20.83 32.66
CA PRO A 10 -55.22 20.11 33.27
C PRO A 10 -54.78 18.89 32.46
N ARG A 11 -55.72 18.17 31.82
CA ARG A 11 -55.42 17.00 30.99
C ARG A 11 -54.72 17.40 29.69
N TRP A 12 -55.20 18.42 28.99
CA TRP A 12 -54.52 18.94 27.80
C TRP A 12 -53.13 19.47 28.11
N LEU A 13 -52.97 20.22 29.21
CA LEU A 13 -51.67 20.69 29.67
C LEU A 13 -50.73 19.51 30.03
N HIS A 14 -51.27 18.45 30.63
CA HIS A 14 -50.51 17.22 30.89
C HIS A 14 -50.02 16.56 29.60
N HIS A 15 -50.90 16.35 28.61
CA HIS A 15 -50.52 15.70 27.35
C HIS A 15 -49.61 16.57 26.47
N ILE A 16 -49.80 17.90 26.45
CA ILE A 16 -48.87 18.83 25.82
C ILE A 16 -47.49 18.76 26.52
N GLY A 17 -47.48 18.75 27.85
CA GLY A 17 -46.26 18.59 28.64
C GLY A 17 -45.55 17.26 28.39
N LEU A 18 -46.31 16.16 28.30
CA LEU A 18 -45.80 14.83 27.95
C LEU A 18 -45.20 14.80 26.55
N SER A 19 -45.90 15.36 25.55
CA SER A 19 -45.43 15.48 24.18
C SER A 19 -44.15 16.31 24.09
N ARG A 20 -44.07 17.42 24.83
CA ARG A 20 -42.88 18.26 24.92
C ARG A 20 -41.72 17.50 25.55
N SER A 21 -41.94 16.84 26.68
CA SER A 21 -40.90 16.06 27.38
C SER A 21 -40.40 14.90 26.52
N GLN A 22 -41.29 14.19 25.82
CA GLN A 22 -40.91 13.12 24.89
C GLN A 22 -40.07 13.65 23.73
N THR A 23 -40.44 14.81 23.19
CA THR A 23 -39.69 15.47 22.11
C THR A 23 -38.30 15.91 22.57
N GLU A 24 -38.20 16.55 23.75
CA GLU A 24 -36.92 16.97 24.34
C GLU A 24 -36.01 15.77 24.63
N ALA A 25 -36.56 14.69 25.18
CA ALA A 25 -35.82 13.46 25.46
C ALA A 25 -35.33 12.78 24.16
N ALA A 26 -36.21 12.60 23.17
CA ALA A 26 -35.87 12.00 21.89
C ALA A 26 -34.85 12.83 21.10
N ALA A 27 -35.00 14.16 21.06
CA ALA A 27 -34.04 15.04 20.41
C ALA A 27 -32.64 14.97 21.06
N THR A 28 -32.60 14.86 22.40
CA THR A 28 -31.35 14.69 23.13
C THR A 28 -30.71 13.33 22.83
N GLY A 29 -31.50 12.25 22.82
CA GLY A 29 -31.06 10.89 22.48
C GLY A 29 -30.50 10.80 21.06
N LEU A 30 -31.26 11.27 20.07
CA LEU A 30 -30.84 11.32 18.66
C LEU A 30 -29.52 12.09 18.48
N THR A 31 -29.36 13.22 19.18
CA THR A 31 -28.11 14.00 19.10
C THR A 31 -26.92 13.20 19.64
N ALA A 32 -27.11 12.40 20.69
CA ALA A 32 -26.07 11.54 21.24
C ALA A 32 -25.74 10.36 20.30
N GLU A 33 -26.74 9.75 19.69
CA GLU A 33 -26.58 8.69 18.68
C GLU A 33 -25.82 9.20 17.45
N PHE A 34 -26.22 10.34 16.87
CA PHE A 34 -25.51 10.95 15.74
C PHE A 34 -24.06 11.30 16.06
N ARG A 35 -23.78 11.82 17.26
CA ARG A 35 -22.38 12.05 17.69
C ARG A 35 -21.57 10.76 17.73
N THR A 36 -22.18 9.66 18.17
CA THR A 36 -21.51 8.36 18.23
C THR A 36 -21.24 7.81 16.83
N ILE A 37 -22.20 7.92 15.92
CA ILE A 37 -22.03 7.53 14.51
C ILE A 37 -20.91 8.35 13.86
N LEU A 38 -20.90 9.67 14.04
CA LEU A 38 -19.87 10.55 13.48
C LEU A 38 -18.47 10.19 14.02
N ALA A 39 -18.34 9.96 15.33
CA ALA A 39 -17.08 9.56 15.93
C ALA A 39 -16.55 8.23 15.36
N ARG A 40 -17.43 7.26 15.09
CA ARG A 40 -17.07 5.98 14.46
C ARG A 40 -16.66 6.14 13.01
N LEU A 41 -17.39 6.95 12.24
CA LEU A 41 -17.03 7.26 10.85
C LEU A 41 -15.66 7.94 10.77
N ASP A 42 -15.37 8.90 11.64
CA ASP A 42 -14.07 9.56 11.70
C ASP A 42 -12.95 8.55 12.02
N GLN A 43 -13.18 7.66 12.97
CA GLN A 43 -12.22 6.61 13.34
C GLN A 43 -11.95 5.61 12.20
N ALA A 44 -13.00 5.22 11.48
CA ALA A 44 -12.90 4.36 10.30
C ALA A 44 -12.13 5.03 9.15
N LEU A 45 -12.40 6.31 8.89
CA LEU A 45 -11.73 7.11 7.87
C LEU A 45 -10.24 7.32 8.19
N GLU A 46 -9.91 7.58 9.45
CA GLU A 46 -8.52 7.77 9.89
C GLU A 46 -7.72 6.46 9.79
N GLY A 47 -8.31 5.33 10.18
CA GLY A 47 -7.71 4.01 9.98
C GLY A 47 -7.40 3.70 8.52
N SER A 48 -8.29 4.10 7.61
CA SER A 48 -8.10 3.96 6.15
C SER A 48 -7.00 4.87 5.60
N ARG A 49 -6.87 6.11 6.12
CA ARG A 49 -5.81 7.04 5.74
C ARG A 49 -4.42 6.57 6.15
N VAL A 50 -4.26 5.96 7.31
CA VAL A 50 -2.97 5.39 7.76
C VAL A 50 -2.46 4.32 6.78
N VAL A 51 -3.36 3.53 6.20
CA VAL A 51 -3.04 2.50 5.21
C VAL A 51 -2.74 3.11 3.82
N SER A 52 -3.36 4.25 3.50
CA SER A 52 -3.28 4.91 2.19
C SER A 52 -2.25 6.04 2.11
N GLY A 53 -1.66 6.46 3.23
CA GLY A 53 -0.81 7.64 3.35
C GLY A 53 0.55 7.55 2.66
N ASP A 54 1.01 8.70 2.16
CA ASP A 54 2.12 8.98 1.22
C ASP A 54 3.55 8.72 1.75
N GLY A 55 3.73 7.85 2.75
CA GLY A 55 5.07 7.60 3.31
C GLY A 55 5.22 6.32 4.13
N GLY A 56 4.12 5.78 4.65
CA GLY A 56 4.10 4.51 5.40
C GLY A 56 3.05 3.51 4.93
N GLY A 57 2.16 3.92 4.01
CA GLY A 57 1.14 3.05 3.43
C GLY A 57 1.70 2.12 2.37
N MET A 58 0.80 1.33 1.76
CA MET A 58 1.15 0.35 0.73
C MET A 58 1.93 0.98 -0.47
N GLY A 59 1.63 2.23 -0.80
CA GLY A 59 2.34 2.98 -1.85
C GLY A 59 3.83 3.20 -1.53
N GLY A 60 4.17 3.52 -0.28
CA GLY A 60 5.55 3.70 0.16
C GLY A 60 6.34 2.38 0.14
N VAL A 61 5.70 1.28 0.57
CA VAL A 61 6.29 -0.06 0.51
C VAL A 61 6.58 -0.48 -0.93
N ILE A 62 5.65 -0.26 -1.85
CA ILE A 62 5.84 -0.57 -3.28
C ILE A 62 6.96 0.30 -3.89
N ALA A 63 7.00 1.60 -3.56
CA ALA A 63 8.03 2.51 -4.07
C ALA A 63 9.42 2.11 -3.57
N GLY A 64 9.56 1.85 -2.27
CA GLY A 64 10.82 1.38 -1.66
C GLY A 64 11.29 0.05 -2.25
N ALA A 65 10.37 -0.92 -2.39
CA ALA A 65 10.67 -2.21 -3.02
C ALA A 65 11.14 -2.06 -4.47
N ARG A 66 10.47 -1.20 -5.25
CA ARG A 66 10.86 -0.93 -6.65
C ARG A 66 12.26 -0.31 -6.72
N GLN A 67 12.60 0.60 -5.82
CA GLN A 67 13.91 1.22 -5.76
C GLN A 67 15.01 0.21 -5.38
N GLU A 68 14.78 -0.62 -4.36
CA GLU A 68 15.74 -1.66 -3.95
C GLU A 68 15.97 -2.67 -5.09
N LEU A 69 14.89 -3.17 -5.71
CA LEU A 69 14.99 -4.15 -6.80
C LEU A 69 15.66 -3.56 -8.05
N ALA A 70 15.39 -2.29 -8.38
CA ALA A 70 16.04 -1.62 -9.49
C ALA A 70 17.56 -1.49 -9.25
N GLY A 71 17.98 -1.12 -8.03
CA GLY A 71 19.39 -1.05 -7.66
C GLY A 71 20.10 -2.40 -7.78
N MET A 72 19.46 -3.48 -7.33
CA MET A 72 20.00 -4.85 -7.47
C MET A 72 20.16 -5.27 -8.93
N LEU A 73 19.13 -5.05 -9.75
CA LEU A 73 19.19 -5.40 -11.18
C LEU A 73 20.29 -4.63 -11.89
N GLN A 74 20.47 -3.35 -11.58
CA GLN A 74 21.53 -2.52 -12.17
C GLN A 74 22.92 -3.02 -11.77
N ALA A 75 23.13 -3.37 -10.49
CA ALA A 75 24.40 -3.94 -10.02
C ALA A 75 24.70 -5.28 -10.73
N LEU A 76 23.71 -6.17 -10.82
CA LEU A 76 23.88 -7.48 -11.44
C LEU A 76 24.16 -7.38 -12.95
N GLN A 77 23.50 -6.45 -13.65
CA GLN A 77 23.78 -6.17 -15.06
C GLN A 77 25.20 -5.62 -15.28
N ALA A 78 25.66 -4.71 -14.42
CA ALA A 78 27.01 -4.16 -14.52
C ALA A 78 28.08 -5.26 -14.35
N THR A 79 27.93 -6.10 -13.33
CA THR A 79 28.84 -7.23 -13.07
C THR A 79 28.87 -8.24 -14.22
N LEU A 80 27.72 -8.58 -14.81
CA LEU A 80 27.65 -9.48 -15.96
C LEU A 80 28.35 -8.88 -17.19
N ALA A 81 28.17 -7.58 -17.44
CA ALA A 81 28.80 -6.88 -18.57
C ALA A 81 30.32 -6.84 -18.43
N GLU A 82 30.85 -6.50 -17.24
CA GLU A 82 32.29 -6.48 -16.96
C GLU A 82 32.92 -7.87 -17.15
N LYS A 83 32.24 -8.92 -16.66
CA LYS A 83 32.70 -10.31 -16.82
C LYS A 83 32.75 -10.72 -18.29
N GLN A 84 31.74 -10.36 -19.07
CA GLN A 84 31.69 -10.69 -20.49
C GLN A 84 32.80 -9.97 -21.28
N GLN A 85 33.04 -8.68 -21.00
CA GLN A 85 34.15 -7.94 -21.60
C GLN A 85 35.51 -8.55 -21.25
N MET A 86 35.71 -8.94 -19.99
CA MET A 86 36.95 -9.58 -19.54
C MET A 86 37.21 -10.90 -20.26
N LEU A 87 36.19 -11.77 -20.37
CA LEU A 87 36.31 -13.05 -21.06
C LEU A 87 36.63 -12.88 -22.55
N GLN A 88 36.01 -11.91 -23.21
CA GLN A 88 36.30 -11.58 -24.61
C GLN A 88 37.73 -11.07 -24.78
N ALA A 89 38.19 -10.17 -23.91
CA ALA A 89 39.54 -9.64 -23.94
C ALA A 89 40.58 -10.75 -23.74
N VAL A 90 40.35 -11.66 -22.78
CA VAL A 90 41.21 -12.83 -22.56
C VAL A 90 41.23 -13.73 -23.79
N SER A 91 40.09 -14.15 -24.33
CA SER A 91 40.06 -15.03 -25.51
C SER A 91 40.74 -14.41 -26.74
N HIS A 92 40.54 -13.10 -26.98
CA HIS A 92 41.20 -12.41 -28.09
C HIS A 92 42.72 -12.38 -27.91
N LEU A 93 43.18 -12.04 -26.71
CA LEU A 93 44.60 -11.93 -26.40
C LEU A 93 45.29 -13.29 -26.52
N GLU A 94 44.58 -14.39 -26.22
CA GLU A 94 45.09 -15.78 -26.28
C GLU A 94 45.43 -16.14 -27.72
N THR A 95 44.49 -15.85 -28.62
CA THR A 95 44.63 -16.04 -30.07
C THR A 95 45.82 -15.26 -30.61
N VAL A 96 45.92 -13.97 -30.26
CA VAL A 96 47.01 -13.10 -30.71
C VAL A 96 48.36 -13.57 -30.18
N THR A 97 48.45 -13.99 -28.91
CA THR A 97 49.71 -14.50 -28.34
C THR A 97 50.18 -15.80 -29.00
N GLU A 98 49.28 -16.71 -29.34
CA GLU A 98 49.64 -17.95 -30.03
C GLU A 98 50.10 -17.70 -31.47
N GLU A 99 49.48 -16.75 -32.18
CA GLU A 99 49.96 -16.31 -33.49
C GLU A 99 51.36 -15.68 -33.41
N LEU A 100 51.58 -14.75 -32.47
CA LEU A 100 52.88 -14.11 -32.26
C LEU A 100 53.97 -15.12 -31.89
N LYS A 101 53.65 -16.12 -31.09
CA LYS A 101 54.56 -17.20 -30.73
C LYS A 101 55.01 -18.01 -31.96
N ARG A 102 54.07 -18.35 -32.85
CA ARG A 102 54.38 -19.02 -34.13
C ARG A 102 55.23 -18.15 -35.04
N MET A 103 54.91 -16.87 -35.15
CA MET A 103 55.70 -15.91 -35.95
C MET A 103 57.12 -15.77 -35.39
N ALA A 104 57.27 -15.64 -34.07
CA ALA A 104 58.58 -15.52 -33.43
C ALA A 104 59.44 -16.79 -33.63
N ALA A 105 58.82 -17.98 -33.58
CA ALA A 105 59.50 -19.23 -33.90
C ALA A 105 59.96 -19.27 -35.36
N ALA A 106 59.09 -18.91 -36.31
CA ALA A 106 59.43 -18.86 -37.73
C ALA A 106 60.57 -17.86 -38.02
N VAL A 107 60.56 -16.66 -37.39
CA VAL A 107 61.65 -15.68 -37.52
C VAL A 107 62.96 -16.23 -36.96
N ALA A 108 62.92 -16.93 -35.82
CA ALA A 108 64.11 -17.55 -35.25
C ALA A 108 64.68 -18.66 -36.15
N ASP A 109 63.82 -19.46 -36.78
CA ASP A 109 64.21 -20.51 -37.73
C ASP A 109 64.83 -19.92 -39.01
N ILE A 110 64.21 -18.87 -39.57
CA ILE A 110 64.75 -18.14 -40.73
C ILE A 110 66.12 -17.55 -40.38
N ALA A 111 66.22 -16.83 -39.25
CA ALA A 111 67.48 -16.25 -38.79
C ALA A 111 68.58 -17.31 -38.65
N LYS A 112 68.25 -18.50 -38.11
CA LYS A 112 69.20 -19.61 -37.97
C LYS A 112 69.66 -20.16 -39.32
N GLN A 113 68.74 -20.33 -40.27
CA GLN A 113 69.06 -20.78 -41.63
C GLN A 113 69.90 -19.76 -42.39
N THR A 114 69.53 -18.46 -42.32
CA THR A 114 70.27 -17.38 -42.97
C THR A 114 71.67 -17.22 -42.37
N ASN A 115 71.82 -17.40 -41.06
CA ASN A 115 73.13 -17.41 -40.40
C ASN A 115 74.02 -18.58 -40.92
N LEU A 116 73.46 -19.77 -41.08
CA LEU A 116 74.16 -20.92 -41.67
C LEU A 116 74.56 -20.67 -43.13
N LEU A 117 73.68 -20.08 -43.93
CA LEU A 117 73.97 -19.69 -45.31
C LEU A 117 75.09 -18.64 -45.38
N ALA A 118 75.03 -17.62 -44.52
CA ALA A 118 76.05 -16.58 -44.41
C ALA A 118 77.40 -17.15 -43.99
N LEU A 119 77.42 -18.09 -43.04
CA LEU A 119 78.63 -18.79 -42.61
C LEU A 119 79.25 -19.58 -43.77
N ASN A 120 78.45 -20.36 -44.50
CA ASN A 120 78.92 -21.11 -45.66
C ASN A 120 79.47 -20.17 -46.76
N ALA A 121 78.80 -19.04 -47.01
CA ALA A 121 79.26 -18.03 -47.95
C ALA A 121 80.57 -17.37 -47.52
N ALA A 122 80.74 -17.09 -46.22
CA ALA A 122 81.98 -16.54 -45.67
C ALA A 122 83.16 -17.53 -45.80
N ILE A 123 82.91 -18.83 -45.56
CA ILE A 123 83.90 -19.90 -45.76
C ILE A 123 84.33 -19.97 -47.24
N GLU A 124 83.39 -19.96 -48.17
CA GLU A 124 83.71 -20.06 -49.61
C GLU A 124 84.38 -18.77 -50.13
N ALA A 125 83.99 -17.60 -49.63
CA ALA A 125 84.65 -16.33 -49.92
C ALA A 125 86.10 -16.32 -49.43
N ALA A 126 86.38 -16.86 -48.25
CA ALA A 126 87.76 -17.04 -47.75
C ALA A 126 88.55 -18.02 -48.62
N ARG A 127 87.91 -19.08 -49.12
CA ARG A 127 88.52 -20.09 -49.99
C ARG A 127 88.90 -19.54 -51.37
N ALA A 128 88.13 -18.58 -51.90
CA ALA A 128 88.41 -17.89 -53.16
C ALA A 128 89.53 -16.82 -53.07
N GLY A 129 90.08 -16.55 -51.88
CA GLY A 129 91.19 -15.62 -51.68
C GLY A 129 90.85 -14.17 -52.06
N GLU A 130 91.74 -13.51 -52.81
CA GLU A 130 91.58 -12.10 -53.23
C GLU A 130 90.30 -11.86 -54.04
N SER A 131 89.88 -12.82 -54.88
CA SER A 131 88.65 -12.71 -55.68
C SER A 131 87.36 -12.78 -54.85
N GLY A 132 87.44 -13.26 -53.61
CA GLY A 132 86.29 -13.42 -52.71
C GLY A 132 86.04 -12.26 -51.73
N ARG A 133 86.94 -11.25 -51.65
CA ARG A 133 86.85 -10.18 -50.62
C ARG A 133 85.52 -9.43 -50.60
N GLY A 134 84.94 -9.14 -51.76
CA GLY A 134 83.63 -8.48 -51.84
C GLY A 134 82.49 -9.35 -51.29
N PHE A 135 82.52 -10.65 -51.57
CA PHE A 135 81.53 -11.61 -51.06
C PHE A 135 81.68 -11.84 -49.54
N ALA A 136 82.91 -11.80 -49.01
CA ALA A 136 83.17 -11.92 -47.58
C ALA A 136 82.48 -10.80 -46.78
N VAL A 137 82.54 -9.55 -47.26
CA VAL A 137 81.87 -8.40 -46.61
C VAL A 137 80.35 -8.56 -46.61
N VAL A 138 79.77 -9.01 -47.73
CA VAL A 138 78.32 -9.26 -47.81
C VAL A 138 77.91 -10.40 -46.88
N ALA A 139 78.68 -11.48 -46.83
CA ALA A 139 78.41 -12.61 -45.95
C ALA A 139 78.42 -12.21 -44.47
N ASP A 140 79.39 -11.39 -44.04
CA ASP A 140 79.44 -10.87 -42.67
C ASP A 140 78.25 -9.95 -42.33
N GLU A 141 77.79 -9.13 -43.27
CA GLU A 141 76.62 -8.26 -43.06
C GLU A 141 75.32 -9.08 -42.96
N VAL A 142 75.16 -10.10 -43.82
CA VAL A 142 74.03 -11.03 -43.74
C VAL A 142 74.05 -11.82 -42.42
N ARG A 143 75.24 -12.19 -41.94
CA ARG A 143 75.41 -12.84 -40.62
C ARG A 143 74.92 -11.95 -39.49
N LYS A 144 75.34 -10.68 -39.46
CA LYS A 144 74.86 -9.68 -38.49
C LYS A 144 73.34 -9.49 -38.54
N LEU A 145 72.75 -9.37 -39.72
CA LEU A 145 71.30 -9.23 -39.90
C LEU A 145 70.54 -10.46 -39.39
N SER A 146 71.11 -11.64 -39.60
CA SER A 146 70.55 -12.91 -39.11
C SER A 146 70.59 -12.97 -37.58
N ASP A 147 71.72 -12.63 -36.97
CA ASP A 147 71.86 -12.56 -35.50
C ASP A 147 70.88 -11.55 -34.89
N LEU A 148 70.74 -10.37 -35.52
CA LEU A 148 69.78 -9.34 -35.09
C LEU A 148 68.33 -9.85 -35.18
N SER A 149 67.98 -10.54 -36.27
CA SER A 149 66.66 -11.16 -36.46
C SER A 149 66.38 -12.23 -35.41
N GLY A 150 67.37 -13.06 -35.08
CA GLY A 150 67.27 -14.04 -34.00
C GLY A 150 67.04 -13.39 -32.64
N SER A 151 67.77 -12.30 -32.33
CA SER A 151 67.55 -11.55 -31.09
C SER A 151 66.17 -10.89 -31.03
N THR A 152 65.65 -10.43 -32.16
CA THR A 152 64.32 -9.81 -32.26
C THR A 152 63.24 -10.86 -32.03
N GLY A 153 63.37 -12.05 -32.64
CA GLY A 153 62.48 -13.19 -32.38
C GLY A 153 62.47 -13.61 -30.90
N GLN A 154 63.64 -13.57 -30.24
CA GLN A 154 63.73 -13.80 -28.79
C GLN A 154 62.95 -12.75 -28.00
N GLN A 155 63.12 -11.45 -28.30
CA GLN A 155 62.38 -10.39 -27.61
C GLN A 155 60.87 -10.51 -27.80
N ILE A 156 60.39 -10.92 -28.98
CA ILE A 156 58.97 -11.18 -29.22
C ILE A 156 58.47 -12.32 -28.31
N ARG A 157 59.22 -13.42 -28.19
CA ARG A 157 58.88 -14.52 -27.28
C ARG A 157 58.77 -14.06 -25.83
N ASP A 158 59.72 -13.27 -25.35
CA ASP A 158 59.70 -12.75 -23.98
C ASP A 158 58.46 -11.86 -23.73
N LYS A 159 58.06 -11.06 -24.74
CA LYS A 159 56.82 -10.25 -24.67
C LYS A 159 55.55 -11.11 -24.68
N VAL A 160 55.54 -12.21 -25.44
CA VAL A 160 54.42 -13.17 -25.43
C VAL A 160 54.30 -13.86 -24.07
N GLU A 161 55.41 -14.25 -23.44
CA GLU A 161 55.38 -14.81 -22.08
C GLU A 161 54.83 -13.80 -21.07
N ALA A 162 55.23 -12.53 -21.14
CA ALA A 162 54.69 -11.47 -20.29
C ALA A 162 53.18 -11.25 -20.51
N ALA A 163 52.71 -11.33 -21.76
CA ALA A 163 51.29 -11.26 -22.09
C ALA A 163 50.50 -12.45 -21.51
N ASN A 164 51.04 -13.66 -21.60
CA ASN A 164 50.45 -14.86 -20.98
C ASN A 164 50.38 -14.75 -19.45
N ALA A 165 51.41 -14.21 -18.80
CA ALA A 165 51.39 -13.96 -17.37
C ALA A 165 50.30 -12.95 -16.97
N THR A 166 50.13 -11.89 -17.77
CA THR A 166 49.07 -10.88 -17.57
C THR A 166 47.68 -11.50 -17.72
N MET A 167 47.51 -12.39 -18.70
CA MET A 167 46.28 -13.14 -18.92
C MET A 167 45.94 -14.07 -17.74
N ALA A 168 46.92 -14.80 -17.22
CA ALA A 168 46.74 -15.63 -16.02
C ALA A 168 46.33 -14.78 -14.80
N ALA A 169 46.91 -13.59 -14.65
CA ALA A 169 46.50 -12.64 -13.61
C ALA A 169 45.05 -12.16 -13.79
N ALA A 170 44.62 -11.88 -15.03
CA ALA A 170 43.24 -11.51 -15.34
C ALA A 170 42.25 -12.65 -15.02
N LEU A 171 42.58 -13.90 -15.35
CA LEU A 171 41.76 -15.08 -15.00
C LEU A 171 41.66 -15.27 -13.47
N ASN A 172 42.74 -15.06 -12.73
CA ASN A 172 42.72 -15.07 -11.27
C ASN A 172 41.91 -13.91 -10.68
N ALA A 173 41.90 -12.74 -11.33
CA ALA A 173 41.02 -11.64 -10.95
C ALA A 173 39.54 -12.01 -11.20
N ALA A 174 39.22 -12.64 -12.34
CA ALA A 174 37.88 -13.15 -12.65
C ALA A 174 37.38 -14.16 -11.59
N ALA A 175 38.26 -15.06 -11.14
CA ALA A 175 37.94 -16.03 -10.10
C ALA A 175 37.62 -15.35 -8.76
N ARG A 176 38.37 -14.31 -8.38
CA ARG A 176 38.06 -13.50 -7.19
C ARG A 176 36.76 -12.72 -7.35
N MET A 177 36.48 -12.22 -8.55
CA MET A 177 35.21 -11.56 -8.87
C MET A 177 34.04 -12.51 -8.66
N SER A 178 34.17 -13.79 -9.03
CA SER A 178 33.14 -14.80 -8.75
C SER A 178 32.82 -14.98 -7.26
N GLN A 179 33.78 -14.73 -6.36
CA GLN A 179 33.53 -14.75 -4.91
C GLN A 179 32.78 -13.48 -4.47
N SER A 180 33.10 -12.33 -5.07
CA SER A 180 32.32 -11.10 -4.88
C SER A 180 30.89 -11.23 -5.42
N ASP A 181 30.70 -11.93 -6.54
CA ASP A 181 29.37 -12.22 -7.11
C ASP A 181 28.52 -13.02 -6.11
N GLN A 182 29.12 -13.97 -5.38
CA GLN A 182 28.41 -14.73 -4.35
C GLN A 182 27.94 -13.84 -3.19
N ILE A 183 28.77 -12.86 -2.79
CA ILE A 183 28.38 -11.86 -1.78
C ILE A 183 27.23 -11.00 -2.30
N LEU A 184 27.32 -10.52 -3.55
CA LEU A 184 26.27 -9.72 -4.17
C LEU A 184 24.94 -10.49 -4.26
N VAL A 185 24.99 -11.78 -4.60
CA VAL A 185 23.82 -12.66 -4.61
C VAL A 185 23.22 -12.81 -3.21
N ALA A 186 24.05 -13.07 -2.19
CA ALA A 186 23.58 -13.18 -0.81
C ALA A 186 22.94 -11.87 -0.30
N ASP A 187 23.54 -10.72 -0.64
CA ASP A 187 22.99 -9.40 -0.32
C ASP A 187 21.65 -9.17 -1.03
N SER A 188 21.55 -9.62 -2.28
CA SER A 188 20.31 -9.55 -3.07
C SER A 188 19.21 -10.43 -2.47
N GLU A 189 19.53 -11.66 -2.05
CA GLU A 189 18.60 -12.56 -1.35
C GLU A 189 18.10 -11.94 -0.04
N ALA A 190 19.02 -11.37 0.76
CA ALA A 190 18.67 -10.71 2.00
C ALA A 190 17.76 -9.49 1.75
N ALA A 191 18.03 -8.72 0.71
CA ALA A 191 17.22 -7.57 0.35
C ALA A 191 15.83 -7.96 -0.19
N ILE A 192 15.74 -8.99 -1.03
CA ILE A 192 14.46 -9.58 -1.43
C ILE A 192 13.67 -10.05 -0.20
N GLY A 193 14.35 -10.66 0.78
CA GLY A 193 13.74 -11.04 2.06
C GLY A 193 13.15 -9.84 2.82
N ARG A 194 13.86 -8.70 2.87
CA ARG A 194 13.36 -7.45 3.47
C ARG A 194 12.15 -6.89 2.73
N VAL A 195 12.18 -6.91 1.40
CA VAL A 195 11.05 -6.48 0.56
C VAL A 195 9.82 -7.34 0.84
N LEU A 196 9.96 -8.67 0.79
CA LEU A 196 8.88 -9.61 1.07
C LEU A 196 8.32 -9.45 2.49
N GLY A 197 9.20 -9.27 3.48
CA GLY A 197 8.79 -8.99 4.86
C GLY A 197 7.98 -7.70 4.97
N SER A 198 8.41 -6.63 4.29
CA SER A 198 7.69 -5.36 4.25
C SER A 198 6.31 -5.48 3.58
N PHE A 199 6.22 -6.23 2.47
CA PHE A 199 4.94 -6.54 1.82
C PHE A 199 4.01 -7.33 2.74
N ASN A 200 4.51 -8.34 3.44
CA ASN A 200 3.71 -9.13 4.36
C ASN A 200 3.19 -8.29 5.54
N ALA A 201 4.03 -7.41 6.09
CA ALA A 201 3.64 -6.48 7.14
C ALA A 201 2.54 -5.50 6.66
N ALA A 202 2.70 -4.95 5.46
CA ALA A 202 1.71 -4.08 4.84
C ALA A 202 0.38 -4.80 4.58
N ALA A 203 0.43 -6.01 4.03
CA ALA A 203 -0.75 -6.85 3.80
C ALA A 203 -1.48 -7.19 5.09
N THR A 204 -0.75 -7.51 6.17
CA THR A 204 -1.33 -7.77 7.49
C THR A 204 -2.02 -6.53 8.06
N THR A 205 -1.40 -5.36 7.89
CA THR A 205 -1.97 -4.07 8.34
C THR A 205 -3.24 -3.72 7.55
N LEU A 206 -3.22 -3.92 6.23
CA LEU A 206 -4.39 -3.72 5.37
C LEU A 206 -5.54 -4.67 5.73
N ALA A 207 -5.25 -5.96 5.95
CA ALA A 207 -6.25 -6.93 6.36
C ALA A 207 -6.87 -6.59 7.72
N ALA A 208 -6.06 -6.12 8.68
CA ALA A 208 -6.55 -5.64 9.97
C ALA A 208 -7.44 -4.40 9.84
N ALA A 209 -7.04 -3.44 9.00
CA ALA A 209 -7.85 -2.25 8.72
C ALA A 209 -9.17 -2.59 8.03
N SER A 210 -9.18 -3.53 7.09
CA SER A 210 -10.40 -3.99 6.41
C SER A 210 -11.40 -4.62 7.38
N ARG A 211 -10.93 -5.51 8.26
CA ARG A 211 -11.80 -6.11 9.30
C ARG A 211 -12.38 -5.05 10.23
N ARG A 212 -11.58 -4.07 10.64
CA ARG A 212 -12.06 -2.98 11.47
C ARG A 212 -13.12 -2.13 10.75
N LEU A 213 -12.93 -1.86 9.46
CA LEU A 213 -13.89 -1.14 8.65
C LEU A 213 -15.23 -1.89 8.53
N GLU A 214 -15.18 -3.22 8.40
CA GLU A 214 -16.37 -4.09 8.39
C GLU A 214 -17.10 -4.02 9.74
N GLU A 215 -16.38 -4.18 10.87
CA GLU A 215 -16.93 -4.08 12.22
C GLU A 215 -17.58 -2.71 12.47
N ASP A 216 -16.89 -1.62 12.11
CA ASP A 216 -17.41 -0.26 12.25
C ASP A 216 -18.64 -0.03 11.36
N SER A 217 -18.65 -0.60 10.14
CA SER A 217 -19.79 -0.50 9.21
C SER A 217 -21.03 -1.20 9.73
N ASP A 218 -20.88 -2.43 10.25
CA ASP A 218 -21.99 -3.17 10.86
C ASP A 218 -22.53 -2.45 12.09
N ALA A 219 -21.64 -1.89 12.90
CA ALA A 219 -22.02 -1.16 14.10
C ALA A 219 -22.71 0.18 13.77
N VAL A 220 -22.29 0.87 12.71
CA VAL A 220 -23.00 2.06 12.19
C VAL A 220 -24.37 1.68 11.63
N ARG A 221 -24.49 0.56 10.89
CA ARG A 221 -25.80 0.07 10.40
C ARG A 221 -26.76 -0.15 11.57
N ALA A 222 -26.34 -0.87 12.62
CA ALA A 222 -27.17 -1.14 13.78
C ALA A 222 -27.61 0.16 14.50
N GLN A 223 -26.73 1.16 14.58
CA GLN A 223 -27.07 2.48 15.15
C GLN A 223 -28.06 3.25 14.28
N VAL A 224 -27.94 3.18 12.95
CA VAL A 224 -28.91 3.81 12.04
C VAL A 224 -30.29 3.15 12.18
N GLU A 225 -30.34 1.83 12.35
CA GLU A 225 -31.60 1.12 12.63
C GLU A 225 -32.25 1.61 13.94
N ASP A 226 -31.46 1.79 15.00
CA ASP A 226 -31.94 2.32 16.29
C ASP A 226 -32.45 3.77 16.17
N VAL A 227 -31.74 4.62 15.43
CA VAL A 227 -32.18 6.00 15.11
C VAL A 227 -33.55 5.99 14.41
N ILE A 228 -33.76 5.08 13.45
CA ILE A 228 -35.04 4.97 12.72
C ILE A 228 -36.16 4.55 13.68
N VAL A 229 -35.91 3.62 14.59
CA VAL A 229 -36.89 3.22 15.63
C VAL A 229 -37.19 4.40 16.55
N ASN A 230 -36.16 5.11 17.02
CA ASN A 230 -36.31 6.24 17.91
C ASN A 230 -37.10 7.37 17.26
N LEU A 231 -36.90 7.65 15.96
CA LEU A 231 -37.65 8.65 15.19
C LEU A 231 -39.19 8.44 15.17
N GLN A 232 -39.69 7.24 15.47
CA GLN A 232 -41.14 6.97 15.57
C GLN A 232 -41.84 7.79 16.68
N PHE A 233 -41.08 8.38 17.62
CA PHE A 233 -41.63 9.33 18.58
C PHE A 233 -42.37 10.50 17.91
N GLN A 234 -41.96 10.90 16.69
CA GLN A 234 -42.58 11.99 15.95
C GLN A 234 -44.05 11.69 15.62
N ASP A 235 -44.36 10.46 15.20
CA ASP A 235 -45.73 10.03 14.90
C ASP A 235 -46.58 10.06 16.16
N ARG A 236 -46.01 9.62 17.29
CA ARG A 236 -46.67 9.63 18.60
C ARG A 236 -46.97 11.04 19.10
N VAL A 237 -45.99 11.93 19.04
CA VAL A 237 -46.13 13.35 19.36
C VAL A 237 -47.21 13.99 18.47
N SER A 238 -47.18 13.70 17.18
CA SER A 238 -48.18 14.21 16.22
C SER A 238 -49.59 13.73 16.57
N GLN A 239 -49.77 12.47 16.98
CA GLN A 239 -51.07 11.93 17.41
C GLN A 239 -51.59 12.60 18.69
N ILE A 240 -50.72 12.78 19.70
CA ILE A 240 -51.10 13.45 20.95
C ILE A 240 -51.53 14.90 20.67
N LEU A 241 -50.74 15.64 19.88
CA LEU A 241 -51.04 17.02 19.54
C LEU A 241 -52.29 17.14 18.66
N ALA A 242 -52.53 16.20 17.73
CA ALA A 242 -53.74 16.16 16.93
C ALA A 242 -54.98 15.90 17.78
N ALA A 243 -54.91 14.99 18.76
CA ALA A 243 -56.00 14.73 19.69
C ALA A 243 -56.33 15.98 20.54
N VAL A 244 -55.31 16.61 21.14
CA VAL A 244 -55.49 17.84 21.90
C VAL A 244 -56.05 18.97 21.03
N SER A 245 -55.53 19.15 19.81
CA SER A 245 -56.02 20.19 18.89
C SER A 245 -57.47 19.94 18.46
N GLY A 246 -57.83 18.68 18.20
CA GLY A 246 -59.19 18.27 17.88
C GLY A 246 -60.16 18.55 19.03
N ASP A 247 -59.77 18.22 20.27
CA ASP A 247 -60.58 18.46 21.45
C ASP A 247 -60.78 19.96 21.74
N VAL A 248 -59.70 20.75 21.58
CA VAL A 248 -59.76 22.22 21.70
C VAL A 248 -60.69 22.80 20.62
N GLY A 249 -60.59 22.33 19.37
CA GLY A 249 -61.47 22.76 18.29
C GLY A 249 -62.94 22.38 18.51
N ARG A 250 -63.21 21.18 19.05
CA ARG A 250 -64.57 20.77 19.44
C ARG A 250 -65.15 21.66 20.55
N LEU A 251 -64.33 22.03 21.54
CA LEU A 251 -64.77 22.94 22.61
C LEU A 251 -65.03 24.35 22.07
N ASP A 252 -64.17 24.86 21.19
CA ASP A 252 -64.32 26.17 20.55
C ASP A 252 -65.59 26.25 19.69
N ALA A 253 -65.86 25.24 18.86
CA ALA A 253 -67.07 25.16 18.08
C ALA A 253 -68.33 25.20 18.96
N ARG A 254 -68.35 24.44 20.06
CA ARG A 254 -69.47 24.46 21.01
C ARG A 254 -69.62 25.81 21.72
N LEU A 255 -68.51 26.46 22.08
CA LEU A 255 -68.54 27.82 22.63
C LEU A 255 -69.12 28.82 21.63
N GLY A 256 -68.77 28.71 20.35
CA GLY A 256 -69.31 29.53 19.28
C GLY A 256 -70.82 29.33 19.06
N GLU A 257 -71.29 28.08 19.08
CA GLU A 257 -72.73 27.75 19.01
C GLU A 257 -73.51 28.34 20.18
N ASP A 258 -73.02 28.13 21.42
CA ASP A 258 -73.66 28.67 22.62
C ASP A 258 -73.70 30.21 22.59
N ALA A 259 -72.63 30.87 22.13
CA ALA A 259 -72.56 32.33 21.98
C ALA A 259 -73.54 32.85 20.90
N GLY A 260 -73.68 32.14 19.78
CA GLY A 260 -74.64 32.47 18.72
C GLY A 260 -76.10 32.33 19.18
N GLN A 261 -76.41 31.29 19.96
CA GLN A 261 -77.74 31.10 20.56
C GLN A 261 -78.09 32.20 21.55
N LEU A 262 -77.14 32.59 22.41
CA LEU A 262 -77.29 33.72 23.33
C LEU A 262 -77.55 35.04 22.59
N ALA A 263 -76.82 35.30 21.51
CA ALA A 263 -77.01 36.49 20.67
C ALA A 263 -78.39 36.52 19.99
N ALA A 264 -78.96 35.35 19.68
CA ALA A 264 -80.31 35.19 19.12
C ALA A 264 -81.43 35.17 20.19
N GLY A 265 -81.10 35.37 21.48
CA GLY A 265 -82.06 35.34 22.59
C GLY A 265 -82.53 33.94 23.01
N ALA A 266 -81.92 32.88 22.47
CA ALA A 266 -82.17 31.50 22.87
C ALA A 266 -81.29 31.11 24.08
N ARG A 267 -81.78 30.18 24.90
CA ARG A 267 -80.98 29.60 26.00
C ARG A 267 -80.14 28.44 25.48
N PRO A 268 -78.80 28.45 25.66
CA PRO A 268 -77.94 27.33 25.31
C PRO A 268 -78.33 26.05 26.01
N GLN A 269 -78.11 24.91 25.35
CA GLN A 269 -78.30 23.61 25.98
C GLN A 269 -77.26 23.39 27.10
N PRO A 270 -77.63 22.71 28.21
CA PRO A 270 -76.69 22.34 29.25
C PRO A 270 -75.52 21.54 28.67
N PHE A 271 -74.29 21.90 29.06
CA PHE A 271 -73.10 21.16 28.65
C PHE A 271 -72.97 19.88 29.48
N ASP A 272 -72.94 18.72 28.83
CA ASP A 272 -72.69 17.42 29.47
C ASP A 272 -71.19 17.28 29.79
N VAL A 273 -70.83 17.63 31.02
CA VAL A 273 -69.44 17.60 31.48
C VAL A 273 -68.94 16.16 31.63
N ASP A 274 -69.79 15.26 32.12
CA ASP A 274 -69.40 13.90 32.48
C ASP A 274 -69.22 13.04 31.22
N GLY A 275 -70.13 13.16 30.25
CA GLY A 275 -69.99 12.49 28.95
C GLY A 275 -68.77 12.98 28.16
N TRP A 276 -68.51 14.29 28.16
CA TRP A 276 -67.31 14.87 27.55
C TRP A 276 -66.02 14.34 28.19
N MET A 277 -65.98 14.27 29.52
CA MET A 277 -64.80 13.79 30.25
C MET A 277 -64.53 12.30 30.01
N GLN A 278 -65.57 11.46 29.90
CA GLN A 278 -65.44 10.05 29.53
C GLN A 278 -64.88 9.87 28.12
N GLU A 279 -65.29 10.71 27.17
CA GLU A 279 -64.82 10.66 25.79
C GLU A 279 -63.36 11.11 25.64
N LEU A 280 -62.97 12.15 26.38
CA LEU A 280 -61.56 12.53 26.52
C LEU A 280 -60.75 11.38 27.12
N GLU A 281 -61.19 10.82 28.23
CA GLU A 281 -60.48 9.74 28.93
C GLU A 281 -60.27 8.53 28.02
N LYS A 282 -61.27 8.16 27.21
CA LYS A 282 -61.14 7.09 26.22
C LYS A 282 -60.08 7.39 25.16
N THR A 283 -60.04 8.62 24.64
CA THR A 283 -59.08 9.05 23.61
C THR A 283 -57.65 9.08 24.12
N TYR A 284 -57.43 9.50 25.36
CA TYR A 284 -56.09 9.58 25.94
C TYR A 284 -55.61 8.24 26.52
N THR A 285 -56.50 7.40 27.04
CA THR A 285 -56.13 6.06 27.53
C THR A 285 -55.62 5.18 26.39
N THR A 286 -56.17 5.29 25.17
CA THR A 286 -55.67 4.55 24.01
C THR A 286 -54.29 5.06 23.56
N LEU A 287 -54.04 6.37 23.61
CA LEU A 287 -52.73 6.96 23.32
C LEU A 287 -51.66 6.59 24.37
N GLU A 288 -52.05 6.48 25.64
CA GLU A 288 -51.19 6.05 26.75
C GLU A 288 -50.88 4.55 26.72
N GLN A 289 -51.84 3.69 26.35
CA GLN A 289 -51.62 2.24 26.23
C GLN A 289 -50.63 1.85 25.12
N HIS A 290 -50.47 2.70 24.10
CA HIS A 290 -49.45 2.53 23.07
C HIS A 290 -48.08 3.09 23.49
N ALA A 291 -47.88 3.51 24.75
CA ALA A 291 -46.60 3.96 25.27
C ALA A 291 -45.69 2.77 25.64
N PRO A 292 -44.41 2.75 25.23
CA PRO A 292 -43.46 1.78 25.75
C PRO A 292 -43.08 2.18 27.18
N GLY A 293 -43.88 1.74 28.14
CA GLY A 293 -43.68 2.03 29.57
C GLY A 293 -44.74 1.47 30.52
N ALA A 294 -45.92 1.07 30.03
CA ALA A 294 -46.95 0.47 30.88
C ALA A 294 -46.77 -1.05 31.12
N ALA A 295 -45.82 -1.71 30.43
CA ALA A 295 -45.59 -3.16 30.52
C ALA A 295 -44.47 -3.59 31.48
N THR A 296 -43.79 -2.66 32.18
CA THR A 296 -42.70 -2.99 33.13
C THR A 296 -43.06 -2.71 34.59
N ALA A 297 -44.32 -2.92 34.96
CA ALA A 297 -44.75 -2.95 36.36
C ALA A 297 -45.72 -4.12 36.64
N ALA A 298 -45.30 -5.36 36.31
CA ALA A 298 -45.99 -6.56 36.77
C ALA A 298 -45.01 -7.68 37.16
N ALA A 299 -44.84 -7.81 38.49
CA ALA A 299 -44.34 -8.94 39.30
C ALA A 299 -42.83 -9.32 39.28
N PRO A 300 -42.20 -9.48 40.46
CA PRO A 300 -40.97 -10.24 40.62
C PRO A 300 -41.34 -11.73 40.74
N THR A 301 -41.05 -12.54 39.73
CA THR A 301 -41.06 -14.00 39.89
C THR A 301 -39.72 -14.45 40.45
N ALA A 302 -39.78 -14.98 41.67
CA ALA A 302 -38.69 -15.62 42.38
C ALA A 302 -38.03 -16.70 41.51
N ILE A 303 -36.71 -16.55 41.32
CA ILE A 303 -35.84 -17.63 40.86
C ILE A 303 -35.59 -18.53 42.08
N THR A 304 -36.26 -19.67 42.13
CA THR A 304 -35.90 -20.76 43.05
C THR A 304 -34.91 -21.66 42.32
N PHE A 305 -33.67 -21.68 42.80
CA PHE A 305 -32.65 -22.64 42.39
C PHE A 305 -33.04 -24.04 42.91
N PHE A 306 -33.11 -25.01 41.98
CA PHE A 306 -32.74 -26.42 42.18
C PHE A 306 -32.18 -26.95 40.87
#